data_AF-A0A4P9VYW4-F1
#
_entry.id   AF-A0A4P9VYW4-F1
#
_cell.length_a   1.000
_cell.length_b   1.000
_cell.length_c   1.000
_cell.angle_alpha   90.00
_cell.angle_beta   90.00
_cell.angle_gamma   90.00
#
_symmetry.space_group_name_H-M   'P 1'
#
loop_
_entity.id
_entity.type
_entity.pdbx_description
1 polymer ?
#
loop_
_entity_poly.entity_id
_entity_poly.type
_entity_poly.pdbx_seq_one_letter_code
_entity_poly.pdbx_strand_id
1 'polypeptide(L)'
;MTYRFLRLWPSLPRSTDFVVPSADILVGGTNDALDIEDLTSTQTASLRVLRFKRFLNTGDPRDIVIAPGVMPLLFAHGNVPQLGYHGPGSRTHASLDFFNGGGQVIIILSTGSGTTQLKILHGVTMALACGILYPTGIFIARFWHDARWLSLHEVLMNLASGNILVAAATAIIGTYGDMTFTHSKIGITVASLVFISTATGVIVKKFHTRFPLEWSMRVRKVHTYAGYGAYLLGVTNGFIGVLDLSGNDWSLAYAYVGYIVTVLTALSGVLRFSKTSAYKAVDEERLSRSYFVVPADHSPLFTWQEIAFRSRAGAKWIVIENSVYDVEEFIDRHPGGPGLISSLIGEDATDFFQGQTLQFTHSRLARAMLKDMAVGRVALGSSSTAKTADIGESENQVARNSILATHNMGSTDDEEMNLPLSKQTIALDPNEFRSLTILTRESLSAARIARPVWKLRLAFQKPSDSIIVRPGDHVELMFTKPGGRTVVREYTPINSVNTGYMDLIVKMISGPMTSHLLKCATIAVKGPRRRVMCLNPRSMTGCWNKVGMIAGGSGVTPMLLMIDYHLRNAPRTPSGDAAVELSLLQVFHKEYDRFGIALLNAVEREARGALR
;
A
#
# COMPACT_ATOMS: atom_id res chain seq x y z
N MET A 1 -35.11 24.69 30.53
CA MET A 1 -35.50 26.12 30.49
C MET A 1 -37.00 26.21 30.36
N THR A 2 -37.62 27.25 30.92
CA THR A 2 -39.06 27.51 30.80
C THR A 2 -39.26 28.78 29.99
N TYR A 3 -40.31 28.82 29.17
CA TYR A 3 -40.55 29.91 28.23
C TYR A 3 -41.94 30.47 28.44
N ARG A 4 -42.02 31.77 28.73
CA ARG A 4 -43.22 32.57 28.56
C ARG A 4 -42.93 33.60 27.49
N PHE A 5 -43.75 33.63 26.45
CA PHE A 5 -43.69 34.69 25.45
C PHE A 5 -43.99 36.03 26.14
N LEU A 6 -43.14 37.03 25.93
CA LEU A 6 -43.27 38.33 26.56
C LEU A 6 -44.02 39.29 25.64
N ARG A 7 -44.86 40.13 26.25
CA ARG A 7 -45.72 41.11 25.59
C ARG A 7 -44.98 41.95 24.54
N LEU A 8 -45.73 42.37 23.53
CA LEU A 8 -45.39 43.57 22.77
C LEU A 8 -45.64 44.77 23.69
N TRP A 9 -44.66 45.65 23.88
CA TRP A 9 -44.75 46.77 24.81
C TRP A 9 -44.49 48.09 24.07
N PRO A 10 -45.34 49.13 24.20
CA PRO A 10 -45.01 50.47 23.74
C PRO A 10 -43.76 50.98 24.49
N SER A 11 -42.91 51.74 23.81
CA SER A 11 -41.56 52.09 24.29
C SER A 11 -41.53 52.70 25.71
N LEU A 12 -41.02 51.94 26.68
CA LEU A 12 -40.73 52.45 28.02
C LEU A 12 -39.38 53.19 28.06
N PRO A 13 -39.22 54.22 28.92
CA PRO A 13 -37.93 54.85 29.18
C PRO A 13 -36.90 53.86 29.75
N ARG A 14 -35.61 54.18 29.60
CA ARG A 14 -34.50 53.39 30.19
C ARG A 14 -34.43 53.56 31.72
N SER A 15 -35.30 52.88 32.44
CA SER A 15 -35.12 52.67 33.89
C SER A 15 -34.08 51.57 34.14
N THR A 16 -33.30 51.73 35.21
CA THR A 16 -32.42 50.70 35.78
C THR A 16 -33.12 49.83 36.84
N ASP A 17 -34.34 50.19 37.25
CA ASP A 17 -35.11 49.45 38.24
C ASP A 17 -35.77 48.24 37.58
N PHE A 18 -35.22 47.05 37.85
CA PHE A 18 -35.69 45.77 37.30
C PHE A 18 -36.99 45.27 37.95
N VAL A 19 -38.01 46.13 38.02
CA VAL A 19 -39.36 45.77 38.46
C VAL A 19 -39.94 44.74 37.48
N VAL A 20 -40.22 43.54 37.99
CA VAL A 20 -40.84 42.49 37.18
C VAL A 20 -42.28 42.91 36.83
N PRO A 21 -42.65 42.99 35.54
CA PRO A 21 -44.01 43.36 35.17
C PRO A 21 -45.00 42.26 35.56
N SER A 22 -46.10 42.66 36.18
CA SER A 22 -47.24 41.76 36.45
C SER A 22 -47.76 41.11 35.16
N ALA A 23 -48.01 39.80 35.23
CA ALA A 23 -48.66 39.04 34.16
C ALA A 23 -50.05 39.61 33.84
N ASP A 24 -50.54 39.47 32.59
CA ASP A 24 -51.82 40.06 32.15
C ASP A 24 -52.99 39.70 33.06
N ILE A 25 -53.15 38.41 33.33
CA ILE A 25 -54.17 37.86 34.23
C ILE A 25 -54.13 38.43 35.66
N LEU A 26 -53.02 39.04 36.09
CA LEU A 26 -52.88 39.69 37.40
C LEU A 26 -53.17 41.20 37.36
N VAL A 27 -53.39 41.77 36.18
CA VAL A 27 -53.85 43.16 35.97
C VAL A 27 -55.21 43.24 35.25
N GLY A 28 -55.87 42.10 35.06
CA GLY A 28 -57.21 42.01 34.46
C GLY A 28 -57.22 41.85 32.93
N GLY A 29 -56.09 41.44 32.33
CA GLY A 29 -56.02 41.00 30.94
C GLY A 29 -56.13 39.49 30.76
N THR A 30 -56.12 38.99 29.52
CA THR A 30 -56.26 37.57 29.19
C THR A 30 -54.93 36.79 29.13
N ASN A 31 -54.97 35.46 28.98
CA ASN A 31 -53.79 34.64 28.69
C ASN A 31 -53.98 33.91 27.37
N ASP A 32 -53.30 34.38 26.35
CA ASP A 32 -53.68 34.11 24.95
C ASP A 32 -52.67 33.22 24.22
N ALA A 33 -51.52 32.96 24.84
CA ALA A 33 -50.58 31.95 24.37
C ALA A 33 -51.10 30.54 24.74
N LEU A 34 -51.66 29.87 23.72
CA LEU A 34 -52.19 28.51 23.78
C LEU A 34 -51.23 27.53 23.09
N ASP A 35 -51.37 26.24 23.39
CA ASP A 35 -50.77 25.14 22.61
C ASP A 35 -49.25 25.28 22.39
N ILE A 36 -48.52 25.58 23.46
CA ILE A 36 -47.06 25.78 23.42
C ILE A 36 -46.35 24.42 23.39
N GLU A 37 -45.81 24.06 22.22
CA GLU A 37 -45.15 22.79 21.94
C GLU A 37 -43.65 23.01 21.68
N ASP A 38 -42.78 22.26 22.38
CA ASP A 38 -41.33 22.27 22.12
C ASP A 38 -40.98 21.21 21.08
N LEU A 39 -40.83 21.66 19.84
CA LEU A 39 -40.52 20.82 18.67
C LEU A 39 -39.01 20.58 18.50
N THR A 40 -38.16 21.09 19.39
CA THR A 40 -36.69 21.03 19.24
C THR A 40 -36.17 19.60 19.08
N SER A 41 -36.81 18.61 19.71
CA SER A 41 -36.47 17.18 19.57
C SER A 41 -36.77 16.59 18.18
N THR A 42 -37.59 17.26 17.36
CA THR A 42 -37.92 16.85 15.99
C THR A 42 -36.93 17.37 14.95
N GLN A 43 -36.04 18.30 15.35
CA GLN A 43 -35.14 18.99 14.44
C GLN A 43 -33.77 18.32 14.40
N THR A 44 -33.19 18.24 13.20
CA THR A 44 -31.78 17.84 13.01
C THR A 44 -30.81 18.97 13.33
N ALA A 45 -31.28 20.22 13.31
CA ALA A 45 -30.47 21.42 13.41
C ALA A 45 -30.39 22.00 14.84
N SER A 46 -29.32 22.75 15.11
CA SER A 46 -29.08 23.56 16.33
C SER A 46 -29.98 24.81 16.43
N LEU A 47 -31.26 24.65 16.10
CA LEU A 47 -32.31 25.67 16.20
C LEU A 47 -33.37 25.20 17.22
N ARG A 48 -33.66 26.04 18.21
CA ARG A 48 -34.67 25.72 19.22
C ARG A 48 -36.06 26.15 18.75
N VAL A 49 -36.87 25.21 18.29
CA VAL A 49 -38.17 25.46 17.64
C VAL A 49 -39.31 25.31 18.64
N LEU A 50 -40.03 26.41 18.89
CA LEU A 50 -41.29 26.43 19.63
C LEU A 50 -42.45 26.69 18.67
N ARG A 51 -43.50 25.87 18.75
CA ARG A 51 -44.83 26.19 18.20
C ARG A 51 -45.69 26.74 19.32
N PHE A 52 -46.55 27.70 19.00
CA PHE A 52 -47.62 28.18 19.87
C PHE A 52 -48.78 28.72 19.01
N LYS A 53 -49.95 28.90 19.61
CA LYS A 53 -51.12 29.52 18.99
C LYS A 53 -51.57 30.73 19.81
N ARG A 54 -52.05 31.79 19.14
CA ARG A 54 -52.62 33.00 19.77
C ARG A 54 -53.80 33.49 18.93
N PHE A 55 -54.81 34.07 19.57
CA PHE A 55 -55.85 34.82 18.84
C PHE A 55 -55.27 36.13 18.30
N LEU A 56 -55.60 36.49 17.05
CA LEU A 56 -55.11 37.72 16.42
C LEU A 56 -55.65 38.98 17.12
N ASN A 57 -56.87 38.91 17.64
CA ASN A 57 -57.47 39.90 18.52
C ASN A 57 -58.14 39.18 19.68
N THR A 58 -57.86 39.62 20.90
CA THR A 58 -58.35 39.07 22.18
C THR A 58 -59.51 39.89 22.76
N GLY A 59 -59.72 41.11 22.27
CA GLY A 59 -60.67 42.09 22.82
C GLY A 59 -60.18 42.81 24.08
N ASP A 60 -58.98 42.48 24.57
CA ASP A 60 -58.38 43.07 25.78
C ASP A 60 -57.75 44.45 25.46
N PRO A 61 -58.16 45.55 26.13
CA PRO A 61 -57.59 46.88 25.92
C PRO A 61 -56.12 47.02 26.37
N ARG A 62 -55.53 46.01 27.03
CA ARG A 62 -54.10 45.95 27.38
C ARG A 62 -53.24 45.38 26.27
N ASP A 63 -53.85 44.75 25.26
CA ASP A 63 -53.18 43.90 24.30
C ASP A 63 -52.88 44.63 22.98
N ILE A 64 -51.80 44.24 22.31
CA ILE A 64 -51.49 44.76 20.97
C ILE A 64 -52.06 43.78 19.94
N VAL A 65 -53.19 44.16 19.35
CA VAL A 65 -53.88 43.44 18.29
C VAL A 65 -52.91 43.13 17.14
N ILE A 66 -52.89 41.87 16.71
CA ILE A 66 -52.08 41.42 15.59
C ILE A 66 -52.78 41.83 14.29
N ALA A 67 -52.22 42.85 13.62
CA ALA A 67 -52.77 43.48 12.42
C ALA A 67 -51.80 43.37 11.22
N PRO A 68 -52.27 43.54 9.97
CA PRO A 68 -51.42 43.48 8.78
C PRO A 68 -50.29 44.52 8.81
N GLY A 69 -49.09 44.10 8.40
CA GLY A 69 -47.88 44.91 8.43
C GLY A 69 -46.85 44.43 9.46
N VAL A 70 -45.68 45.05 9.44
CA VAL A 70 -44.52 44.64 10.26
C VAL A 70 -44.72 45.04 11.73
N MET A 71 -44.88 44.04 12.60
CA MET A 71 -45.00 44.22 14.05
C MET A 71 -43.68 43.90 14.76
N PRO A 72 -43.26 44.67 15.78
CA PRO A 72 -42.15 44.30 16.63
C PRO A 72 -42.50 43.07 17.49
N LEU A 73 -41.50 42.30 17.90
CA LEU A 73 -41.60 41.13 18.78
C LEU A 73 -40.48 41.15 19.82
N LEU A 74 -40.81 40.76 21.06
CA LEU A 74 -39.87 40.66 22.17
C LEU A 74 -39.85 39.23 22.73
N PHE A 75 -38.66 38.68 22.94
CA PHE A 75 -38.49 37.33 23.49
C PHE A 75 -37.41 37.31 24.58
N ALA A 76 -37.62 36.52 25.63
CA ALA A 76 -36.58 36.21 26.61
C ALA A 76 -36.67 34.74 27.03
N HIS A 77 -35.58 34.19 27.56
CA HIS A 77 -35.52 32.80 28.02
C HIS A 77 -34.75 32.67 29.33
N GLY A 78 -35.07 31.65 30.13
CA GLY A 78 -34.48 31.47 31.45
C GLY A 78 -34.47 30.03 31.95
N ASN A 79 -33.61 29.79 32.94
CA ASN A 79 -33.51 28.50 33.62
C ASN A 79 -34.64 28.29 34.66
N VAL A 80 -35.32 29.37 35.09
CA VAL A 80 -36.42 29.35 36.05
C VAL A 80 -37.78 29.61 35.38
N PRO A 81 -38.89 29.07 35.91
CA PRO A 81 -40.25 29.29 35.39
C PRO A 81 -40.89 30.61 35.82
N GLN A 82 -40.20 31.41 36.63
CA GLN A 82 -40.68 32.65 37.21
C GLN A 82 -40.44 33.82 36.24
N LEU A 83 -41.36 34.80 36.21
CA LEU A 83 -41.12 36.07 35.55
C LEU A 83 -40.01 36.81 36.32
N GLY A 84 -39.00 37.31 35.60
CA GLY A 84 -37.81 37.90 36.21
C GLY A 84 -36.91 38.58 35.19
N TYR A 85 -35.79 39.15 35.64
CA TYR A 85 -34.78 39.68 34.73
C TYR A 85 -33.94 38.54 34.14
N HIS A 86 -34.04 38.34 32.82
CA HIS A 86 -33.37 37.26 32.10
C HIS A 86 -31.89 37.50 31.79
N GLY A 87 -31.30 38.61 32.29
CA GLY A 87 -29.93 39.01 31.97
C GLY A 87 -29.79 39.70 30.60
N PRO A 88 -28.61 40.23 30.28
CA PRO A 88 -28.40 41.02 29.06
C PRO A 88 -28.42 40.16 27.78
N GLY A 89 -27.96 38.91 27.85
CA GLY A 89 -27.79 38.02 26.69
C GLY A 89 -28.93 37.01 26.44
N SER A 90 -29.85 36.82 27.39
CA SER A 90 -30.97 35.85 27.27
C SER A 90 -32.28 36.51 26.84
N ARG A 91 -32.17 37.63 26.12
CA ARG A 91 -33.28 38.46 25.61
C ARG A 91 -32.96 38.92 24.20
N THR A 92 -33.96 38.98 23.33
CA THR A 92 -33.83 39.40 21.95
C THR A 92 -35.10 40.09 21.46
N HIS A 93 -35.01 40.72 20.30
CA HIS A 93 -36.15 41.29 19.59
C HIS A 93 -36.10 40.88 18.11
N ALA A 94 -37.25 40.91 17.46
CA ALA A 94 -37.41 40.69 16.03
C ALA A 94 -38.55 41.57 15.51
N SER A 95 -38.81 41.54 14.21
CA SER A 95 -40.04 42.08 13.64
C SER A 95 -40.62 41.10 12.62
N LEU A 96 -41.94 40.97 12.58
CA LEU A 96 -42.68 40.00 11.76
C LEU A 96 -43.99 40.62 11.27
N ASP A 97 -44.31 40.39 10.00
CA ASP A 97 -45.67 40.56 9.49
C ASP A 97 -46.39 39.20 9.58
N PHE A 98 -47.49 39.15 10.32
CA PHE A 98 -48.25 37.91 10.55
C PHE A 98 -49.23 37.57 9.42
N PHE A 99 -49.44 38.48 8.46
CA PHE A 99 -50.39 38.33 7.36
C PHE A 99 -49.69 38.12 6.01
N ASN A 100 -48.41 38.47 5.90
CA ASN A 100 -47.60 38.19 4.72
C ASN A 100 -47.04 36.75 4.74
N GLY A 101 -47.66 35.84 3.99
CA GLY A 101 -47.19 34.45 3.86
C GLY A 101 -45.83 34.25 3.17
N GLY A 102 -45.17 35.33 2.73
CA GLY A 102 -43.95 35.35 1.92
C GLY A 102 -42.62 35.11 2.64
N GLY A 103 -42.55 34.20 3.61
CA GLY A 103 -41.32 33.49 4.04
C GLY A 103 -40.12 34.28 4.62
N GLN A 104 -40.08 35.61 4.59
CA GLN A 104 -38.94 36.41 5.08
C GLN A 104 -39.26 37.13 6.39
N VAL A 105 -38.76 36.59 7.51
CA VAL A 105 -38.70 37.31 8.79
C VAL A 105 -37.57 38.35 8.70
N ILE A 106 -37.88 39.64 8.83
CA ILE A 106 -36.87 40.72 8.80
C ILE A 106 -36.21 40.81 10.19
N ILE A 107 -35.27 39.91 10.45
CA ILE A 107 -34.54 39.87 11.72
C ILE A 107 -33.39 40.88 11.69
N ILE A 108 -33.61 42.08 12.23
CA ILE A 108 -32.55 43.08 12.47
C ILE A 108 -31.75 42.68 13.72
N LEU A 109 -30.85 41.70 13.56
CA LEU A 109 -30.05 41.12 14.63
C LEU A 109 -28.89 42.05 15.05
N SER A 110 -29.20 43.03 15.91
CA SER A 110 -28.18 43.92 16.48
C SER A 110 -27.21 43.18 17.41
N THR A 111 -25.94 43.10 16.99
CA THR A 111 -24.76 42.72 17.81
C THR A 111 -24.79 41.36 18.53
N GLY A 112 -24.48 40.31 17.77
CA GLY A 112 -24.02 39.00 18.28
C GLY A 112 -22.71 38.51 17.62
N SER A 113 -21.87 39.43 17.14
CA SER A 113 -20.77 39.14 16.19
C SER A 113 -19.83 38.02 16.63
N GLY A 114 -19.39 38.02 17.90
CA GLY A 114 -18.41 37.06 18.41
C GLY A 114 -18.88 35.60 18.36
N THR A 115 -20.14 35.29 18.69
CA THR A 115 -20.62 33.90 18.69
C THR A 115 -20.81 33.35 17.27
N THR A 116 -21.30 34.17 16.34
CA THR A 116 -21.38 33.80 14.91
C THR A 116 -19.99 33.59 14.30
N GLN A 117 -19.03 34.48 14.60
CA GLN A 117 -17.64 34.33 14.15
C GLN A 117 -16.99 33.05 14.72
N LEU A 118 -17.22 32.72 15.98
CA LEU A 118 -16.74 31.47 16.60
C LEU A 118 -17.38 30.22 15.96
N LYS A 119 -18.67 30.24 15.64
CA LYS A 119 -19.34 29.14 14.90
C LYS A 119 -18.76 28.94 13.50
N ILE A 120 -18.54 30.03 12.75
CA ILE A 120 -17.91 29.98 11.42
C ILE A 120 -16.47 29.44 11.54
N LEU A 121 -15.69 29.94 12.49
CA LEU A 121 -14.32 29.49 12.73
C LEU A 121 -14.27 27.98 13.07
N HIS A 122 -15.15 27.51 13.96
CA HIS A 122 -15.30 26.08 14.28
C HIS A 122 -15.63 25.26 13.02
N GLY A 123 -16.59 25.71 12.20
CA GLY A 123 -16.94 25.05 10.93
C GLY A 123 -15.74 24.94 9.98
N VAL A 124 -14.98 26.02 9.80
CA VAL A 124 -13.79 26.05 8.94
C VAL A 124 -12.66 25.16 9.47
N THR A 125 -12.36 25.20 10.78
CA THR A 125 -11.29 24.38 11.34
C THR A 125 -11.64 22.89 11.38
N MET A 126 -12.93 22.53 11.57
CA MET A 126 -13.41 21.15 11.45
C MET A 126 -13.44 20.67 9.99
N ALA A 127 -13.81 21.53 9.04
CA ALA A 127 -13.72 21.21 7.62
C ALA A 127 -12.27 20.93 7.19
N LEU A 128 -11.28 21.70 7.66
CA LEU A 128 -9.87 21.44 7.41
C LEU A 128 -9.38 20.13 8.09
N ALA A 129 -9.75 19.91 9.35
CA ALA A 129 -9.34 18.73 10.11
C ALA A 129 -9.91 17.44 9.50
N CYS A 130 -11.23 17.33 9.38
CA CYS A 130 -11.92 16.15 8.85
C CYS A 130 -11.82 16.04 7.33
N GLY A 131 -11.66 17.15 6.60
CA GLY A 131 -11.60 17.15 5.14
C GLY A 131 -10.24 16.84 4.55
N ILE A 132 -9.15 17.33 5.15
CA ILE A 132 -7.79 17.17 4.62
C ILE A 132 -6.88 16.39 5.56
N LEU A 133 -6.72 16.84 6.80
CA LEU A 133 -5.64 16.34 7.68
C LEU A 133 -5.89 14.90 8.12
N TYR A 134 -7.10 14.58 8.58
CA TYR A 134 -7.48 13.23 9.02
C TYR A 134 -7.43 12.18 7.90
N PRO A 135 -8.05 12.38 6.71
CA PRO A 135 -7.97 11.40 5.63
C PRO A 135 -6.56 11.26 5.05
N THR A 136 -5.78 12.35 4.98
CA THR A 136 -4.36 12.28 4.54
C THR A 136 -3.50 11.53 5.57
N GLY A 137 -3.76 11.71 6.88
CA GLY A 137 -3.10 10.95 7.94
C GLY A 137 -3.38 9.44 7.86
N ILE A 138 -4.65 9.06 7.68
CA ILE A 138 -5.07 7.66 7.45
C ILE A 138 -4.41 7.10 6.19
N PHE A 139 -4.44 7.86 5.09
CA PHE A 139 -3.88 7.49 3.80
C PHE A 139 -2.38 7.17 3.89
N ILE A 140 -1.60 8.03 4.55
CA ILE A 140 -0.17 7.82 4.72
C ILE A 140 0.11 6.54 5.51
N ALA A 141 -0.57 6.32 6.64
CA ALA A 141 -0.37 5.09 7.42
C ALA A 141 -0.85 3.80 6.73
N ARG A 142 -1.76 3.90 5.74
CA ARG A 142 -2.30 2.72 5.05
C ARG A 142 -1.55 2.37 3.76
N PHE A 143 -1.03 3.35 3.03
CA PHE A 143 -0.53 3.16 1.67
C PHE A 143 0.88 3.72 1.40
N TRP A 144 1.45 4.52 2.31
CA TRP A 144 2.79 5.09 2.14
C TRP A 144 3.83 4.16 2.77
N HIS A 145 4.62 3.48 1.95
CA HIS A 145 5.54 2.42 2.42
C HIS A 145 6.99 2.89 2.67
N ASP A 146 7.31 4.16 2.40
CA ASP A 146 8.58 4.79 2.80
C ASP A 146 8.64 4.99 4.33
N ALA A 147 9.81 4.75 4.95
CA ALA A 147 10.07 4.90 6.38
C ALA A 147 9.63 6.24 7.01
N ARG A 148 9.44 7.30 6.21
CA ARG A 148 8.86 8.58 6.66
C ARG A 148 7.38 8.49 7.09
N TRP A 149 6.65 7.43 6.72
CA TRP A 149 5.19 7.32 6.92
C TRP A 149 4.76 7.57 8.37
N LEU A 150 5.49 7.03 9.36
CA LEU A 150 5.10 7.14 10.76
C LEU A 150 5.22 8.57 11.28
N SER A 151 6.26 9.30 10.87
CA SER A 151 6.47 10.71 11.24
C SER A 151 5.43 11.62 10.57
N LEU A 152 5.18 11.42 9.27
CA LEU A 152 4.17 12.20 8.53
C LEU A 152 2.75 11.93 9.04
N HIS A 153 2.41 10.68 9.35
CA HIS A 153 1.16 10.32 10.02
C HIS A 153 1.06 10.97 11.40
N GLU A 154 2.10 10.88 12.24
CA GLU A 154 2.11 11.48 13.58
C GLU A 154 1.91 13.00 13.54
N VAL A 155 2.60 13.73 12.65
CA VAL A 155 2.44 15.18 12.50
C VAL A 155 1.02 15.54 12.06
N LEU A 156 0.50 14.93 10.99
CA LEU A 156 -0.85 15.22 10.48
C LEU A 156 -1.95 14.84 11.49
N MET A 157 -1.84 13.68 12.13
CA MET A 157 -2.83 13.21 13.09
C MET A 157 -2.77 14.00 14.40
N ASN A 158 -1.59 14.47 14.85
CA ASN A 158 -1.51 15.37 16.01
C ASN A 158 -2.10 16.75 15.71
N LEU A 159 -1.88 17.30 14.51
CA LEU A 159 -2.52 18.56 14.08
C LEU A 159 -4.05 18.40 13.99
N ALA A 160 -4.53 17.31 13.37
CA ALA A 160 -5.96 17.03 13.26
C ALA A 160 -6.60 16.78 14.64
N SER A 161 -5.98 15.95 15.49
CA SER A 161 -6.51 15.59 16.81
C SER A 161 -6.48 16.78 17.77
N GLY A 162 -5.39 17.58 17.76
CA GLY A 162 -5.30 18.80 18.55
C GLY A 162 -6.37 19.82 18.18
N ASN A 163 -6.60 20.03 16.88
CA ASN A 163 -7.66 20.89 16.38
C ASN A 163 -9.06 20.39 16.84
N ILE A 164 -9.38 19.10 16.63
CA ILE A 164 -10.67 18.51 17.05
C ILE A 164 -10.88 18.60 18.57
N LEU A 165 -9.86 18.32 19.38
CA LEU A 165 -9.96 18.38 20.84
C LEU A 165 -10.11 19.82 21.35
N VAL A 166 -9.38 20.78 20.76
CA VAL A 166 -9.54 22.22 21.08
C VAL A 166 -10.92 22.73 20.65
N ALA A 167 -11.40 22.36 19.46
CA ALA A 167 -12.72 22.76 18.97
C ALA A 167 -13.88 22.16 19.79
N ALA A 168 -13.73 20.94 20.31
CA ALA A 168 -14.67 20.36 21.26
C ALA A 168 -14.62 21.09 22.61
N ALA A 169 -13.42 21.38 23.14
CA ALA A 169 -13.27 22.12 24.40
C ALA A 169 -13.84 23.54 24.32
N THR A 170 -13.62 24.28 23.23
CA THR A 170 -14.18 25.63 23.05
C THR A 170 -15.69 25.62 22.82
N ALA A 171 -16.26 24.57 22.21
CA ALA A 171 -17.71 24.41 22.09
C ALA A 171 -18.39 24.14 23.46
N ILE A 172 -17.74 23.35 24.32
CA ILE A 172 -18.20 23.07 25.69
C ILE A 172 -18.09 24.32 26.57
N ILE A 173 -16.96 25.02 26.53
CA ILE A 173 -16.69 26.20 27.38
C ILE A 173 -17.45 27.45 26.89
N GLY A 174 -17.67 27.59 25.58
CA GLY A 174 -18.25 28.79 24.96
C GLY A 174 -19.77 28.90 25.04
N THR A 175 -20.47 27.97 25.68
CA THR A 175 -21.95 27.99 25.87
C THR A 175 -22.76 28.02 24.57
N TYR A 176 -22.17 27.64 23.43
CA TYR A 176 -22.89 27.44 22.15
C TYR A 176 -23.00 25.97 21.73
N GLY A 177 -22.29 25.05 22.40
CA GLY A 177 -22.54 23.61 22.33
C GLY A 177 -23.65 23.19 23.28
N ASP A 178 -24.91 23.48 22.95
CA ASP A 178 -26.06 22.98 23.72
C ASP A 178 -26.15 21.45 23.56
N MET A 179 -26.07 20.76 24.70
CA MET A 179 -26.01 19.31 24.83
C MET A 179 -27.32 18.60 24.48
N THR A 180 -28.40 19.32 24.21
CA THR A 180 -29.63 18.74 23.67
C THR A 180 -29.51 18.38 22.18
N PHE A 181 -28.71 19.11 21.39
CA PHE A 181 -28.62 18.91 19.95
C PHE A 181 -27.75 17.72 19.53
N THR A 182 -28.08 17.14 18.37
CA THR A 182 -27.42 15.97 17.79
C THR A 182 -25.96 16.25 17.44
N HIS A 183 -25.66 17.44 16.91
CA HIS A 183 -24.29 17.84 16.54
C HIS A 183 -23.32 17.82 17.73
N SER A 184 -23.72 18.40 18.88
CA SER A 184 -22.89 18.42 20.10
C SER A 184 -22.61 17.00 20.63
N LYS A 185 -23.63 16.13 20.63
CA LYS A 185 -23.54 14.72 21.08
C LYS A 185 -22.57 13.91 20.23
N ILE A 186 -22.68 14.01 18.90
CA ILE A 186 -21.77 13.31 17.97
C ILE A 186 -20.36 13.93 18.07
N GLY A 187 -20.23 15.26 18.15
CA GLY A 187 -18.94 15.93 18.33
C GLY A 187 -18.14 15.47 19.55
N ILE A 188 -18.80 15.30 20.70
CA ILE A 188 -18.16 14.75 21.92
C ILE A 188 -17.79 13.27 21.75
N THR A 189 -18.61 12.49 21.02
CA THR A 189 -18.30 11.10 20.67
C THR A 189 -17.05 11.01 19.79
N VAL A 190 -16.94 11.91 18.79
CA VAL A 190 -15.75 12.04 17.92
C VAL A 190 -14.53 12.44 18.74
N ALA A 191 -14.62 13.47 19.58
CA ALA A 191 -13.52 13.90 20.45
C ALA A 191 -13.02 12.77 21.37
N SER A 192 -13.94 11.96 21.92
CA SER A 192 -13.61 10.79 22.75
C SER A 192 -12.86 9.71 21.97
N LEU A 193 -13.32 9.38 20.75
CA LEU A 193 -12.64 8.41 19.88
C LEU A 193 -11.29 8.93 19.38
N VAL A 194 -11.18 10.23 19.08
CA VAL A 194 -9.91 10.90 18.76
C VAL A 194 -8.94 10.75 19.91
N PHE A 195 -9.32 11.08 21.15
CA PHE A 195 -8.48 10.92 22.33
C PHE A 195 -7.99 9.47 22.51
N ILE A 196 -8.89 8.48 22.36
CA ILE A 196 -8.53 7.06 22.42
C ILE A 196 -7.53 6.70 21.31
N SER A 197 -7.73 7.16 20.07
CA SER A 197 -6.83 6.89 18.94
C SER A 197 -5.45 7.52 19.14
N THR A 198 -5.38 8.76 19.65
CA THR A 198 -4.13 9.47 19.95
C THR A 198 -3.37 8.77 21.09
N ALA A 199 -4.05 8.47 22.20
CA ALA A 199 -3.45 7.82 23.37
C ALA A 199 -2.91 6.43 23.01
N THR A 200 -3.71 5.60 22.31
CA THR A 200 -3.26 4.27 21.86
C THR A 200 -2.14 4.33 20.82
N GLY A 201 -2.13 5.34 19.94
CA GLY A 201 -1.02 5.59 19.01
C GLY A 201 0.30 5.94 19.72
N VAL A 202 0.25 6.85 20.70
CA VAL A 202 1.42 7.21 21.53
C VAL A 202 1.90 6.01 22.37
N ILE A 203 0.99 5.20 22.91
CA ILE A 203 1.31 3.97 23.65
C ILE A 203 2.02 2.97 22.73
N VAL A 204 1.50 2.73 21.52
CA VAL A 204 2.18 1.87 20.53
C VAL A 204 3.57 2.42 20.21
N LYS A 205 3.70 3.70 19.86
CA LYS A 205 5.00 4.31 19.54
C LYS A 205 6.03 4.18 20.69
N LYS A 206 5.62 4.37 21.95
CA LYS A 206 6.54 4.39 23.11
C LYS A 206 6.79 3.01 23.75
N PHE A 207 5.89 2.03 23.59
CA PHE A 207 5.92 0.79 24.37
C PHE A 207 5.83 -0.52 23.56
N HIS A 208 5.74 -0.49 22.22
CA HIS A 208 5.66 -1.71 21.39
C HIS A 208 6.80 -2.72 21.64
N THR A 209 8.00 -2.26 21.99
CA THR A 209 9.16 -3.13 22.30
C THR A 209 9.22 -3.62 23.74
N ARG A 210 8.36 -3.11 24.64
CA ARG A 210 8.37 -3.41 26.08
C ARG A 210 7.33 -4.47 26.51
N PHE A 211 6.44 -4.87 25.62
CA PHE A 211 5.35 -5.82 25.90
C PHE A 211 5.27 -6.91 24.82
N PRO A 212 4.69 -8.08 25.13
CA PRO A 212 4.51 -9.16 24.16
C PRO A 212 3.77 -8.71 22.89
N LEU A 213 4.15 -9.29 21.75
CA LEU A 213 3.65 -8.91 20.43
C LEU A 213 2.11 -8.92 20.35
N GLU A 214 1.45 -9.90 20.99
CA GLU A 214 0.00 -9.97 21.09
C GLU A 214 -0.64 -8.72 21.71
N TRP A 215 -0.07 -8.20 22.80
CA TRP A 215 -0.62 -7.03 23.47
C TRP A 215 -0.52 -5.81 22.57
N SER A 216 0.64 -5.61 21.91
CA SER A 216 0.80 -4.50 20.98
C SER A 216 -0.11 -4.63 19.75
N MET A 217 -0.35 -5.86 19.26
CA MET A 217 -1.33 -6.14 18.21
C MET A 217 -2.77 -5.82 18.63
N ARG A 218 -3.15 -6.05 19.90
CA ARG A 218 -4.47 -5.66 20.45
C ARG A 218 -4.60 -4.14 20.52
N VAL A 219 -3.62 -3.43 21.08
CA VAL A 219 -3.64 -1.95 21.16
C VAL A 219 -3.63 -1.31 19.76
N ARG A 220 -2.85 -1.85 18.81
CA ARG A 220 -2.82 -1.39 17.42
C ARG A 220 -4.18 -1.55 16.72
N LYS A 221 -4.93 -2.63 17.00
CA LYS A 221 -6.33 -2.77 16.53
C LYS A 221 -7.25 -1.71 17.13
N VAL A 222 -7.17 -1.44 18.44
CA VAL A 222 -7.98 -0.38 19.09
C VAL A 222 -7.69 0.99 18.47
N HIS A 223 -6.42 1.35 18.29
CA HIS A 223 -6.00 2.57 17.59
C HIS A 223 -6.63 2.68 16.19
N THR A 224 -6.56 1.61 15.39
CA THR A 224 -7.11 1.55 14.03
C THR A 224 -8.63 1.73 14.02
N TYR A 225 -9.38 1.02 14.86
CA TYR A 225 -10.85 1.13 14.87
C TYR A 225 -11.33 2.46 15.46
N ALA A 226 -10.67 2.99 16.50
CA ALA A 226 -10.98 4.30 17.06
C ALA A 226 -10.76 5.41 16.01
N GLY A 227 -9.66 5.35 15.25
CA GLY A 227 -9.38 6.32 14.18
C GLY A 227 -10.40 6.27 13.03
N TYR A 228 -10.78 5.09 12.54
CA TYR A 228 -11.83 4.97 11.51
C TYR A 228 -13.21 5.41 12.02
N GLY A 229 -13.57 5.06 13.26
CA GLY A 229 -14.83 5.49 13.88
C GLY A 229 -14.91 7.01 14.07
N ALA A 230 -13.83 7.62 14.57
CA ALA A 230 -13.69 9.07 14.69
C ALA A 230 -13.81 9.78 13.34
N TYR A 231 -13.19 9.24 12.29
CA TYR A 231 -13.26 9.82 10.94
C TYR A 231 -14.68 9.80 10.37
N LEU A 232 -15.33 8.63 10.38
CA LEU A 232 -16.68 8.47 9.82
C LEU A 232 -17.71 9.33 10.56
N LEU A 233 -17.70 9.30 11.91
CA LEU A 233 -18.58 10.16 12.71
C LEU A 233 -18.21 11.65 12.56
N GLY A 234 -16.93 11.99 12.36
CA GLY A 234 -16.48 13.36 12.12
C GLY A 234 -17.00 13.96 10.81
N VAL A 235 -17.03 13.17 9.73
CA VAL A 235 -17.63 13.59 8.45
C VAL A 235 -19.15 13.73 8.57
N THR A 236 -19.84 12.78 9.21
CA THR A 236 -21.28 12.90 9.49
C THR A 236 -21.60 14.12 10.35
N ASN A 237 -20.78 14.40 11.36
CA ASN A 237 -20.98 15.58 12.22
C ASN A 237 -20.71 16.88 11.46
N GLY A 238 -19.72 16.90 10.56
CA GLY A 238 -19.45 18.03 9.66
C GLY A 238 -20.64 18.35 8.75
N PHE A 239 -21.28 17.33 8.18
CA PHE A 239 -22.49 17.50 7.36
C PHE A 239 -23.63 18.16 8.15
N ILE A 240 -23.89 17.68 9.38
CA ILE A 240 -24.89 18.30 10.28
C ILE A 240 -24.48 19.73 10.64
N GLY A 241 -23.19 19.98 10.92
CA GLY A 241 -22.66 21.30 11.25
C GLY A 241 -22.78 22.32 10.10
N VAL A 242 -22.78 21.86 8.84
CA VAL A 242 -23.04 22.71 7.66
C VAL A 242 -24.52 23.07 7.56
N LEU A 243 -25.43 22.14 7.84
CA LEU A 243 -26.87 22.44 7.95
C LEU A 243 -27.16 23.40 9.11
N ASP A 244 -26.50 23.23 10.27
CA ASP A 244 -26.58 24.14 11.43
C ASP A 244 -26.14 25.56 11.10
N LEU A 245 -25.05 25.71 10.33
CA LEU A 245 -24.45 27.01 10.02
C LEU A 245 -25.19 27.74 8.88
N SER A 246 -25.78 26.99 7.95
CA SER A 246 -26.49 27.54 6.78
C SER A 246 -27.98 27.81 6.99
N GLY A 247 -28.58 27.28 8.06
CA GLY A 247 -30.03 27.31 8.24
C GLY A 247 -30.74 26.26 7.40
N ASN A 248 -30.19 25.03 7.36
CA ASN A 248 -30.72 23.87 6.62
C ASN A 248 -30.62 23.98 5.08
N ASP A 249 -29.56 24.61 4.53
CA ASP A 249 -29.28 24.52 3.09
C ASP A 249 -28.60 23.18 2.74
N TRP A 250 -29.38 22.31 2.13
CA TRP A 250 -28.94 21.01 1.62
C TRP A 250 -27.91 21.14 0.49
N SER A 251 -27.94 22.23 -0.27
CA SER A 251 -27.00 22.49 -1.38
C SER A 251 -25.57 22.60 -0.86
N LEU A 252 -25.37 23.42 0.18
CA LEU A 252 -24.08 23.56 0.86
C LEU A 252 -23.65 22.27 1.58
N ALA A 253 -24.60 21.54 2.18
CA ALA A 253 -24.32 20.26 2.84
C ALA A 253 -23.87 19.18 1.85
N TYR A 254 -24.48 19.10 0.65
CA TYR A 254 -24.00 18.21 -0.42
C TYR A 254 -22.67 18.70 -1.01
N ALA A 255 -22.43 20.01 -1.11
CA ALA A 255 -21.14 20.55 -1.53
C ALA A 255 -20.00 20.14 -0.58
N TYR A 256 -20.25 20.11 0.73
CA TYR A 256 -19.32 19.55 1.72
C TYR A 256 -19.01 18.06 1.45
N VAL A 257 -20.01 17.23 1.17
CA VAL A 257 -19.78 15.81 0.80
C VAL A 257 -18.97 15.70 -0.50
N GLY A 258 -19.29 16.50 -1.52
CA GLY A 258 -18.55 16.57 -2.78
C GLY A 258 -17.08 16.95 -2.58
N TYR A 259 -16.79 17.87 -1.65
CA TYR A 259 -15.44 18.22 -1.22
C TYR A 259 -14.70 17.04 -0.57
N ILE A 260 -15.33 16.31 0.37
CA ILE A 260 -14.73 15.10 0.98
C ILE A 260 -14.42 14.05 -0.10
N VAL A 261 -15.36 13.79 -1.01
CA VAL A 261 -15.18 12.86 -2.14
C VAL A 261 -14.05 13.32 -3.07
N THR A 262 -13.91 14.63 -3.31
CA THR A 262 -12.82 15.21 -4.12
C THR A 262 -11.46 14.97 -3.47
N VAL A 263 -11.31 15.13 -2.15
CA VAL A 263 -10.04 14.83 -1.47
C VAL A 263 -9.74 13.33 -1.49
N LEU A 264 -10.72 12.47 -1.21
CA LEU A 264 -10.53 11.02 -1.23
C LEU A 264 -10.23 10.46 -2.63
N THR A 265 -10.81 11.04 -3.69
CA THR A 265 -10.50 10.68 -5.08
C THR A 265 -9.16 11.24 -5.52
N ALA A 266 -8.76 12.45 -5.10
CA ALA A 266 -7.43 12.98 -5.36
C ALA A 266 -6.32 12.13 -4.69
N LEU A 267 -6.49 11.77 -3.41
CA LEU A 267 -5.59 10.84 -2.71
C LEU A 267 -5.53 9.48 -3.41
N SER A 268 -6.68 8.92 -3.81
CA SER A 268 -6.74 7.68 -4.61
C SER A 268 -6.04 7.84 -5.98
N GLY A 269 -6.13 9.03 -6.58
CA GLY A 269 -5.43 9.42 -7.79
C GLY A 269 -3.92 9.44 -7.61
N VAL A 270 -3.41 9.95 -6.47
CA VAL A 270 -1.98 9.89 -6.12
C VAL A 270 -1.49 8.44 -6.01
N LEU A 271 -2.28 7.52 -5.43
CA LEU A 271 -1.91 6.08 -5.43
C LEU A 271 -1.93 5.48 -6.83
N ARG A 272 -2.94 5.80 -7.64
CA ARG A 272 -3.02 5.32 -9.03
C ARG A 272 -1.83 5.85 -9.84
N PHE A 273 -1.53 7.13 -9.77
CA PHE A 273 -0.39 7.72 -10.48
C PHE A 273 0.95 7.17 -9.98
N SER A 274 1.17 7.07 -8.67
CA SER A 274 2.38 6.46 -8.09
C SER A 274 2.54 5.01 -8.54
N LYS A 275 1.47 4.20 -8.48
CA LYS A 275 1.49 2.81 -8.94
C LYS A 275 1.63 2.68 -10.45
N THR A 276 0.93 3.47 -11.26
CA THR A 276 1.00 3.41 -12.72
C THR A 276 2.32 3.94 -13.25
N SER A 277 2.96 4.90 -12.58
CA SER A 277 4.34 5.31 -12.86
C SER A 277 5.31 4.16 -12.57
N ALA A 278 5.20 3.52 -11.39
CA ALA A 278 5.99 2.34 -11.05
C ALA A 278 5.70 1.13 -11.98
N TYR A 279 4.46 0.91 -12.38
CA TYR A 279 4.08 -0.17 -13.30
C TYR A 279 4.55 0.11 -14.73
N LYS A 280 4.56 1.36 -15.21
CA LYS A 280 5.15 1.68 -16.53
C LYS A 280 6.66 1.45 -16.53
N ALA A 281 7.37 1.94 -15.50
CA ALA A 281 8.80 1.68 -15.36
C ALA A 281 9.12 0.18 -15.28
N VAL A 282 8.27 -0.61 -14.59
CA VAL A 282 8.42 -2.07 -14.48
C VAL A 282 7.95 -2.81 -15.75
N ASP A 283 6.96 -2.33 -16.51
CA ASP A 283 6.50 -2.99 -17.73
C ASP A 283 7.39 -2.70 -18.95
N GLU A 284 8.06 -1.53 -19.00
CA GLU A 284 9.20 -1.31 -19.90
C GLU A 284 10.36 -2.27 -19.56
N GLU A 285 10.65 -2.48 -18.26
CA GLU A 285 11.63 -3.50 -17.81
C GLU A 285 11.14 -4.94 -18.15
N ARG A 286 9.84 -5.22 -18.08
CA ARG A 286 9.26 -6.57 -18.17
C ARG A 286 8.89 -7.02 -19.58
N LEU A 287 8.60 -6.11 -20.51
CA LEU A 287 8.47 -6.44 -21.93
C LEU A 287 9.77 -7.02 -22.50
N SER A 288 10.92 -6.76 -21.85
CA SER A 288 12.20 -7.43 -22.15
C SER A 288 12.33 -8.88 -21.62
N ARG A 289 11.35 -9.40 -20.87
CA ARG A 289 11.42 -10.70 -20.15
C ARG A 289 10.13 -11.52 -20.20
N SER A 290 9.84 -12.12 -21.35
CA SER A 290 8.86 -13.20 -21.46
C SER A 290 9.39 -14.53 -20.89
N TYR A 291 8.45 -15.44 -20.54
CA TYR A 291 8.72 -16.79 -20.03
C TYR A 291 7.76 -17.79 -20.72
N PHE A 292 8.10 -18.26 -21.92
CA PHE A 292 7.31 -19.23 -22.67
C PHE A 292 7.91 -20.65 -22.59
N VAL A 293 7.08 -21.69 -22.76
CA VAL A 293 7.48 -23.09 -22.63
C VAL A 293 7.66 -23.71 -24.01
N VAL A 294 8.73 -23.33 -24.70
CA VAL A 294 9.17 -24.03 -25.91
C VAL A 294 9.50 -25.48 -25.52
N PRO A 295 8.96 -26.51 -26.19
CA PRO A 295 9.37 -27.88 -26.01
C PRO A 295 10.68 -28.13 -26.78
N ALA A 296 10.85 -29.33 -27.30
CA ALA A 296 12.14 -29.96 -27.38
C ALA A 296 12.75 -29.87 -28.78
N ASP A 297 14.01 -29.43 -28.90
CA ASP A 297 14.81 -29.45 -30.15
C ASP A 297 15.00 -30.85 -30.77
N HIS A 298 14.60 -31.92 -30.08
CA HIS A 298 14.51 -33.27 -30.62
C HIS A 298 13.23 -33.97 -30.08
N SER A 299 12.20 -33.18 -29.78
CA SER A 299 10.83 -33.64 -30.04
C SER A 299 10.79 -33.88 -31.55
N PRO A 300 10.21 -34.97 -32.06
CA PRO A 300 10.06 -35.17 -33.49
C PRO A 300 9.49 -33.90 -34.14
N LEU A 301 10.25 -33.38 -35.09
CA LEU A 301 9.94 -32.18 -35.85
C LEU A 301 9.00 -32.60 -36.98
N PHE A 302 7.70 -32.54 -36.70
CA PHE A 302 6.68 -32.86 -37.68
C PHE A 302 6.48 -31.68 -38.62
N THR A 303 6.44 -31.95 -39.92
CA THR A 303 5.79 -31.04 -40.85
C THR A 303 4.29 -30.97 -40.53
N TRP A 304 3.64 -29.84 -40.82
CA TRP A 304 2.17 -29.73 -40.69
C TRP A 304 1.42 -30.81 -41.49
N GLN A 305 2.01 -31.28 -42.59
CA GLN A 305 1.50 -32.39 -43.40
C GLN A 305 1.54 -33.73 -42.65
N GLU A 306 2.59 -34.02 -41.88
CA GLU A 306 2.67 -35.23 -41.04
C GLU A 306 1.72 -35.18 -39.84
N ILE A 307 1.49 -34.00 -39.24
CA ILE A 307 0.51 -33.83 -38.16
C ILE A 307 -0.88 -34.19 -38.68
N ALA A 308 -1.29 -33.57 -39.79
CA ALA A 308 -2.58 -33.84 -40.43
C ALA A 308 -2.72 -35.31 -40.91
N PHE A 309 -1.64 -35.92 -41.40
CA PHE A 309 -1.63 -37.33 -41.79
C PHE A 309 -1.82 -38.26 -40.58
N ARG A 310 -1.09 -38.04 -39.48
CA ARG A 310 -1.21 -38.85 -38.25
C ARG A 310 -2.56 -38.69 -37.56
N SER A 311 -3.13 -37.49 -37.55
CA SER A 311 -4.48 -37.25 -37.03
C SER A 311 -5.55 -37.97 -37.85
N ARG A 312 -5.43 -38.03 -39.18
CA ARG A 312 -6.32 -38.84 -40.04
C ARG A 312 -6.12 -40.35 -39.87
N ALA A 313 -4.93 -40.78 -39.46
CA ALA A 313 -4.65 -42.17 -39.06
C ALA A 313 -5.15 -42.51 -37.64
N GLY A 314 -5.72 -41.55 -36.91
CA GLY A 314 -6.42 -41.75 -35.63
C GLY A 314 -5.84 -41.00 -34.42
N ALA A 315 -4.62 -40.47 -34.50
CA ALA A 315 -3.92 -39.91 -33.33
C ALA A 315 -4.51 -38.56 -32.87
N LYS A 316 -4.90 -38.44 -31.59
CA LYS A 316 -5.53 -37.22 -31.05
C LYS A 316 -4.51 -36.15 -30.65
N TRP A 317 -3.86 -35.56 -31.65
CA TRP A 317 -2.84 -34.53 -31.48
C TRP A 317 -3.38 -33.11 -31.72
N ILE A 318 -2.92 -32.13 -30.93
CA ILE A 318 -3.20 -30.69 -31.09
C ILE A 318 -1.91 -29.88 -31.07
N VAL A 319 -1.88 -28.65 -31.60
CA VAL A 319 -0.70 -27.77 -31.57
C VAL A 319 -0.95 -26.55 -30.69
N ILE A 320 0.00 -26.15 -29.84
CA ILE A 320 -0.01 -24.89 -29.07
C ILE A 320 1.42 -24.33 -29.09
N GLU A 321 1.63 -23.07 -29.44
CA GLU A 321 2.95 -22.41 -29.52
C GLU A 321 4.00 -23.23 -30.31
N ASN A 322 3.67 -23.65 -31.55
CA ASN A 322 4.51 -24.52 -32.40
C ASN A 322 4.85 -25.91 -31.80
N SER A 323 4.06 -26.37 -30.83
CA SER A 323 4.31 -27.56 -30.04
C SER A 323 3.17 -28.56 -30.16
N VAL A 324 3.48 -29.82 -30.51
CA VAL A 324 2.45 -30.85 -30.70
C VAL A 324 2.24 -31.63 -29.40
N TYR A 325 0.98 -31.74 -28.97
CA TYR A 325 0.54 -32.42 -27.75
C TYR A 325 -0.43 -33.53 -28.09
N ASP A 326 -0.19 -34.73 -27.56
CA ASP A 326 -1.11 -35.86 -27.62
C ASP A 326 -2.04 -35.80 -26.42
N VAL A 327 -3.32 -35.59 -26.68
CA VAL A 327 -4.35 -35.40 -25.66
C VAL A 327 -5.25 -36.63 -25.51
N GLU A 328 -4.91 -37.77 -26.14
CA GLU A 328 -5.79 -38.93 -26.22
C GLU A 328 -6.19 -39.48 -24.84
N GLU A 329 -5.24 -39.68 -23.92
CA GLU A 329 -5.57 -40.09 -22.55
C GLU A 329 -6.21 -38.97 -21.69
N PHE A 330 -6.15 -37.70 -22.12
CA PHE A 330 -6.56 -36.55 -21.31
C PHE A 330 -7.93 -36.00 -21.70
N ILE A 331 -8.40 -36.25 -22.92
CA ILE A 331 -9.59 -35.60 -23.50
C ILE A 331 -10.86 -35.80 -22.64
N ASP A 332 -11.11 -37.03 -22.18
CA ASP A 332 -12.24 -37.36 -21.30
C ASP A 332 -11.99 -36.98 -19.82
N ARG A 333 -10.75 -36.66 -19.46
CA ARG A 333 -10.34 -36.14 -18.14
C ARG A 333 -10.21 -34.61 -18.12
N HIS A 334 -10.56 -33.92 -19.22
CA HIS A 334 -10.41 -32.48 -19.35
C HIS A 334 -11.50 -31.73 -18.54
N PRO A 335 -11.15 -30.80 -17.62
CA PRO A 335 -12.13 -30.07 -16.81
C PRO A 335 -13.11 -29.18 -17.59
N GLY A 336 -12.77 -28.79 -18.83
CA GLY A 336 -13.68 -28.08 -19.74
C GLY A 336 -14.55 -28.99 -20.62
N GLY A 337 -14.50 -30.32 -20.41
CA GLY A 337 -15.18 -31.33 -21.21
C GLY A 337 -14.40 -31.74 -22.48
N PRO A 338 -14.70 -32.93 -23.05
CA PRO A 338 -13.96 -33.48 -24.19
C PRO A 338 -14.29 -32.77 -25.52
N GLY A 339 -15.54 -32.36 -25.73
CA GLY A 339 -16.03 -31.90 -27.04
C GLY A 339 -15.26 -30.72 -27.63
N LEU A 340 -14.82 -29.77 -26.80
CA LEU A 340 -14.12 -28.56 -27.23
C LEU A 340 -12.64 -28.82 -27.58
N ILE A 341 -12.05 -29.91 -27.08
CA ILE A 341 -10.73 -30.39 -27.52
C ILE A 341 -10.88 -31.27 -28.76
N SER A 342 -11.93 -32.09 -28.84
CA SER A 342 -12.20 -32.98 -29.99
C SER A 342 -12.31 -32.23 -31.32
N SER A 343 -12.82 -30.99 -31.30
CA SER A 343 -12.92 -30.13 -32.49
C SER A 343 -11.61 -29.48 -32.94
N LEU A 344 -10.50 -29.63 -32.18
CA LEU A 344 -9.21 -28.98 -32.45
C LEU A 344 -8.09 -29.99 -32.81
N ILE A 345 -8.45 -31.27 -32.99
CA ILE A 345 -7.50 -32.34 -33.32
C ILE A 345 -6.93 -32.12 -34.73
N GLY A 346 -5.61 -31.93 -34.81
CA GLY A 346 -4.85 -31.64 -36.02
C GLY A 346 -4.53 -30.15 -36.25
N GLU A 347 -5.08 -29.23 -35.44
CA GLU A 347 -4.99 -27.78 -35.64
C GLU A 347 -4.18 -27.04 -34.55
N ASP A 348 -4.01 -25.72 -34.73
CA ASP A 348 -3.38 -24.85 -33.73
C ASP A 348 -4.43 -24.25 -32.77
N ALA A 349 -4.27 -24.55 -31.48
CA ALA A 349 -5.12 -24.15 -30.38
C ALA A 349 -4.48 -23.06 -29.47
N THR A 350 -3.41 -22.38 -29.93
CA THR A 350 -2.64 -21.42 -29.12
C THR A 350 -3.50 -20.36 -28.45
N ASP A 351 -4.33 -19.65 -29.22
CA ASP A 351 -5.08 -18.49 -28.72
C ASP A 351 -6.21 -18.90 -27.75
N PHE A 352 -6.81 -20.07 -27.99
CA PHE A 352 -7.75 -20.74 -27.09
C PHE A 352 -7.07 -21.16 -25.78
N PHE A 353 -5.86 -21.74 -25.84
CA PHE A 353 -5.16 -22.18 -24.64
C PHE A 353 -4.61 -21.00 -23.81
N GLN A 354 -4.12 -19.95 -24.45
CA GLN A 354 -3.68 -18.74 -23.74
C GLN A 354 -4.85 -17.96 -23.11
N GLY A 355 -6.07 -18.10 -23.67
CA GLY A 355 -7.26 -17.38 -23.23
C GLY A 355 -7.37 -15.98 -23.84
N GLN A 356 -6.83 -15.79 -25.06
CA GLN A 356 -7.00 -14.54 -25.81
C GLN A 356 -8.41 -14.44 -26.41
N THR A 357 -8.95 -15.58 -26.89
CA THR A 357 -10.26 -15.66 -27.57
C THR A 357 -11.42 -15.91 -26.59
N LEU A 358 -11.18 -16.58 -25.46
CA LEU A 358 -12.17 -16.88 -24.43
C LEU A 358 -11.55 -16.68 -23.04
N GLN A 359 -12.32 -16.11 -22.10
CA GLN A 359 -11.83 -15.50 -20.84
C GLN A 359 -11.33 -16.49 -19.75
N PHE A 360 -10.88 -17.69 -20.13
CA PHE A 360 -10.43 -18.74 -19.22
C PHE A 360 -8.94 -19.02 -19.38
N THR A 361 -8.09 -18.14 -18.84
CA THR A 361 -6.63 -18.33 -18.84
C THR A 361 -6.24 -19.57 -18.03
N HIS A 362 -5.69 -20.58 -18.71
CA HIS A 362 -5.24 -21.82 -18.07
C HIS A 362 -4.25 -21.57 -16.91
N SER A 363 -4.36 -22.36 -15.85
CA SER A 363 -3.54 -22.18 -14.63
C SER A 363 -2.08 -22.60 -14.83
N ARG A 364 -1.20 -22.24 -13.88
CA ARG A 364 0.19 -22.76 -13.85
C ARG A 364 0.26 -24.29 -13.73
N LEU A 365 -0.79 -24.96 -13.23
CA LEU A 365 -0.87 -26.41 -13.20
C LEU A 365 -1.27 -26.97 -14.58
N ALA A 366 -2.27 -26.39 -15.24
CA ALA A 366 -2.66 -26.79 -16.60
C ALA A 366 -1.50 -26.60 -17.61
N ARG A 367 -0.76 -25.49 -17.54
CA ARG A 367 0.48 -25.29 -18.33
C ARG A 367 1.59 -26.28 -17.98
N ALA A 368 1.59 -26.87 -16.78
CA ALA A 368 2.52 -27.94 -16.42
C ALA A 368 2.07 -29.31 -16.93
N MET A 369 0.75 -29.58 -16.99
CA MET A 369 0.17 -30.83 -17.51
C MET A 369 0.40 -30.99 -19.02
N LEU A 370 0.34 -29.90 -19.81
CA LEU A 370 0.77 -29.90 -21.22
C LEU A 370 2.14 -30.60 -21.42
N LYS A 371 3.10 -30.36 -20.52
CA LYS A 371 4.48 -30.89 -20.63
C LYS A 371 4.53 -32.43 -20.66
N ASP A 372 3.54 -33.10 -20.08
CA ASP A 372 3.45 -34.56 -20.01
C ASP A 372 2.68 -35.17 -21.20
N MET A 373 1.90 -34.36 -21.92
CA MET A 373 1.26 -34.67 -23.21
C MET A 373 2.15 -34.34 -24.43
N ALA A 374 3.31 -33.70 -24.24
CA ALA A 374 4.09 -33.11 -25.34
C ALA A 374 4.86 -34.14 -26.21
N VAL A 375 4.35 -34.41 -27.41
CA VAL A 375 4.90 -35.35 -28.39
C VAL A 375 5.83 -34.72 -29.43
N GLY A 376 5.59 -33.50 -29.92
CA GLY A 376 6.25 -32.96 -31.12
C GLY A 376 6.55 -31.45 -31.10
N ARG A 377 7.13 -30.95 -32.20
CA ARG A 377 7.19 -29.53 -32.60
C ARG A 377 7.20 -29.40 -34.13
N VAL A 378 7.16 -28.18 -34.66
CA VAL A 378 7.32 -27.85 -36.10
C VAL A 378 8.79 -27.43 -36.41
N ALA A 379 9.26 -27.59 -37.66
CA ALA A 379 10.68 -27.79 -38.01
C ALA A 379 11.54 -26.56 -38.42
N LEU A 380 12.85 -26.57 -38.09
CA LEU A 380 13.94 -25.61 -38.46
C LEU A 380 15.36 -26.26 -38.41
N GLY A 381 16.41 -25.54 -38.86
CA GLY A 381 17.87 -25.84 -38.77
C GLY A 381 18.70 -24.53 -38.69
N SER A 382 20.03 -24.40 -38.85
CA SER A 382 21.24 -25.27 -39.03
C SER A 382 22.50 -24.34 -38.88
N SER A 383 23.81 -24.66 -38.93
CA SER A 383 24.71 -25.85 -38.96
C SER A 383 26.21 -25.40 -38.80
N SER A 384 27.17 -26.33 -38.63
CA SER A 384 28.66 -26.16 -38.80
C SER A 384 29.42 -25.24 -37.80
N THR A 385 30.78 -25.12 -37.70
CA THR A 385 32.00 -26.01 -37.66
C THR A 385 33.24 -25.13 -37.30
N ALA A 386 34.42 -25.57 -36.80
CA ALA A 386 34.91 -26.71 -35.98
C ALA A 386 36.45 -26.57 -35.71
N LYS A 387 37.02 -27.27 -34.68
CA LYS A 387 38.48 -27.48 -34.36
C LYS A 387 39.32 -26.24 -33.87
N THR A 388 40.52 -26.31 -33.24
CA THR A 388 41.25 -27.22 -32.29
C THR A 388 42.54 -26.53 -31.74
N ALA A 389 43.15 -27.04 -30.64
CA ALA A 389 44.59 -26.93 -30.23
C ALA A 389 45.12 -25.57 -29.67
N ASP A 390 46.32 -25.42 -29.06
CA ASP A 390 47.14 -26.14 -27.99
C ASP A 390 48.56 -25.44 -27.91
N ILE A 391 49.54 -25.57 -26.98
CA ILE A 391 49.88 -26.30 -25.71
C ILE A 391 50.80 -25.37 -24.83
N GLY A 392 51.11 -25.68 -23.54
CA GLY A 392 52.33 -25.20 -22.81
C GLY A 392 52.19 -24.76 -21.32
N GLU A 393 53.25 -24.89 -20.50
CA GLU A 393 53.25 -24.63 -19.02
C GLU A 393 54.14 -23.45 -18.56
N SER A 394 53.80 -22.80 -17.42
CA SER A 394 54.68 -22.51 -16.25
C SER A 394 54.09 -21.45 -15.29
N GLU A 395 54.67 -21.33 -14.09
CA GLU A 395 54.20 -20.46 -12.98
C GLU A 395 54.82 -19.04 -13.02
N ASN A 396 54.07 -17.99 -12.63
CA ASN A 396 54.41 -17.20 -11.43
C ASN A 396 53.38 -16.14 -10.99
N GLN A 397 53.45 -15.83 -9.68
CA GLN A 397 53.26 -14.54 -8.99
C GLN A 397 51.94 -13.74 -9.01
N VAL A 398 51.64 -13.16 -7.84
CA VAL A 398 50.45 -12.35 -7.54
C VAL A 398 50.62 -10.90 -7.99
N ALA A 399 49.64 -10.38 -8.74
CA ALA A 399 49.49 -8.94 -9.00
C ALA A 399 48.10 -8.43 -8.54
N ARG A 400 48.09 -7.48 -7.59
CA ARG A 400 46.87 -6.80 -7.12
C ARG A 400 46.56 -5.58 -8.01
N ASN A 401 45.76 -5.77 -9.07
CA ASN A 401 45.25 -4.63 -9.84
C ASN A 401 43.77 -4.37 -9.52
N SER A 402 43.55 -3.37 -8.67
CA SER A 402 42.25 -2.73 -8.49
C SER A 402 41.86 -2.02 -9.78
N ILE A 403 40.68 -2.31 -10.34
CA ILE A 403 40.15 -1.59 -11.50
C ILE A 403 39.53 -0.27 -11.02
N LEU A 404 40.39 0.72 -10.79
CA LEU A 404 40.05 2.12 -10.52
C LEU A 404 41.09 3.00 -11.21
N ALA A 405 40.63 4.11 -11.79
CA ALA A 405 41.38 5.06 -12.62
C ALA A 405 41.99 4.49 -13.93
N THR A 406 41.31 4.74 -15.05
CA THR A 406 41.86 5.63 -16.11
C THR A 406 40.86 5.89 -17.24
N HIS A 407 40.11 6.99 -17.13
CA HIS A 407 39.96 7.95 -18.22
C HIS A 407 39.69 9.35 -17.64
N ASN A 408 39.94 10.39 -18.42
CA ASN A 408 40.21 11.73 -17.90
C ASN A 408 38.99 12.66 -17.89
N MET A 409 39.07 13.74 -17.10
CA MET A 409 37.97 14.61 -16.66
C MET A 409 37.00 15.09 -17.75
N GLY A 410 35.70 14.86 -17.49
CA GLY A 410 34.55 15.57 -18.04
C GLY A 410 33.43 15.55 -16.98
N SER A 411 32.86 16.71 -16.65
CA SER A 411 32.09 16.90 -15.41
C SER A 411 30.60 16.55 -15.52
N THR A 412 30.15 15.55 -14.73
CA THR A 412 28.88 15.55 -13.96
C THR A 412 28.82 14.28 -13.10
N ASP A 413 28.83 14.42 -11.78
CA ASP A 413 28.78 13.28 -10.84
C ASP A 413 27.34 12.81 -10.59
N ASP A 414 26.97 11.63 -11.09
CA ASP A 414 25.81 10.82 -10.63
C ASP A 414 25.73 9.42 -11.30
N GLU A 415 26.37 9.20 -12.47
CA GLU A 415 26.10 8.01 -13.30
C GLU A 415 26.64 6.65 -12.77
N GLU A 416 27.74 6.60 -12.02
CA GLU A 416 28.42 5.32 -11.69
C GLU A 416 27.54 4.32 -10.93
N MET A 417 26.58 4.80 -10.12
CA MET A 417 25.75 3.92 -9.28
C MET A 417 24.74 3.08 -10.09
N ASN A 418 24.37 3.53 -11.30
CA ASN A 418 23.26 2.98 -12.09
C ASN A 418 23.67 2.35 -13.43
N LEU A 419 24.92 1.90 -13.57
CA LEU A 419 25.34 1.13 -14.74
C LEU A 419 24.38 -0.04 -15.05
N PRO A 420 23.78 -0.10 -16.26
CA PRO A 420 22.94 -1.21 -16.69
C PRO A 420 23.80 -2.48 -16.83
N LEU A 421 23.22 -3.65 -16.54
CA LEU A 421 23.98 -4.90 -16.43
C LEU A 421 24.74 -5.25 -17.73
N SER A 422 24.22 -4.86 -18.90
CA SER A 422 24.87 -5.03 -20.21
C SER A 422 26.19 -4.27 -20.39
N LYS A 423 26.48 -3.24 -19.56
CA LYS A 423 27.78 -2.56 -19.53
C LYS A 423 28.78 -3.18 -18.52
N GLN A 424 28.36 -4.14 -17.70
CA GLN A 424 29.15 -4.67 -16.58
C GLN A 424 29.74 -6.07 -16.80
N THR A 425 29.49 -6.70 -17.94
CA THR A 425 29.73 -8.14 -18.11
C THR A 425 30.51 -8.46 -19.37
N ILE A 426 31.79 -8.76 -19.20
CA ILE A 426 32.63 -9.30 -20.28
C ILE A 426 32.39 -10.81 -20.38
N ALA A 427 32.29 -11.51 -19.24
CA ALA A 427 32.15 -12.97 -19.17
C ALA A 427 30.84 -13.51 -19.76
N LEU A 428 29.72 -12.87 -19.44
CA LEU A 428 28.36 -13.31 -19.74
C LEU A 428 27.52 -12.17 -20.32
N ASP A 429 26.32 -12.49 -20.77
CA ASP A 429 25.37 -11.53 -21.34
C ASP A 429 23.99 -11.65 -20.64
N PRO A 430 23.30 -10.53 -20.32
CA PRO A 430 21.96 -10.57 -19.72
C PRO A 430 20.86 -11.13 -20.63
N ASN A 431 21.09 -11.28 -21.93
CA ASN A 431 20.13 -11.66 -22.97
C ASN A 431 20.52 -12.94 -23.73
N GLU A 432 21.81 -13.19 -23.93
CA GLU A 432 22.36 -14.39 -24.58
C GLU A 432 22.78 -15.49 -23.58
N PHE A 433 22.77 -16.76 -23.99
CA PHE A 433 23.33 -17.88 -23.23
C PHE A 433 24.74 -18.24 -23.74
N ARG A 434 25.75 -18.23 -22.87
CA ARG A 434 27.13 -18.64 -23.18
C ARG A 434 27.51 -19.92 -22.45
N SER A 435 28.19 -20.85 -23.14
CA SER A 435 28.66 -22.11 -22.54
C SER A 435 29.86 -21.90 -21.63
N LEU A 436 29.74 -22.29 -20.36
CA LEU A 436 30.79 -22.25 -19.33
C LEU A 436 31.20 -23.67 -18.90
N THR A 437 32.46 -23.86 -18.52
CA THR A 437 33.00 -25.18 -18.09
C THR A 437 32.90 -25.36 -16.59
N ILE A 438 32.45 -26.53 -16.13
CA ILE A 438 32.32 -26.87 -14.71
C ILE A 438 33.66 -27.44 -14.21
N LEU A 439 34.50 -26.58 -13.62
CA LEU A 439 35.85 -26.95 -13.15
C LEU A 439 35.82 -27.92 -11.97
N THR A 440 35.02 -27.63 -10.95
CA THR A 440 35.00 -28.40 -9.70
C THR A 440 33.59 -28.63 -9.17
N ARG A 441 33.45 -29.71 -8.38
CA ARG A 441 32.21 -30.15 -7.73
C ARG A 441 32.54 -30.56 -6.31
N GLU A 442 32.24 -29.70 -5.35
CA GLU A 442 32.59 -29.88 -3.95
C GLU A 442 31.32 -30.16 -3.13
N SER A 443 31.27 -31.27 -2.39
CA SER A 443 30.12 -31.57 -1.52
C SER A 443 30.23 -30.78 -0.22
N LEU A 444 29.32 -29.84 -0.01
CA LEU A 444 29.19 -29.10 1.25
C LEU A 444 28.45 -29.91 2.33
N SER A 445 27.75 -30.98 1.93
CA SER A 445 27.06 -31.92 2.82
C SER A 445 27.94 -33.09 3.22
N ALA A 446 27.76 -33.59 4.44
CA ALA A 446 28.37 -34.84 4.91
C ALA A 446 27.98 -36.06 4.06
N ALA A 447 28.79 -37.12 4.16
CA ALA A 447 28.58 -38.35 3.39
C ALA A 447 27.22 -39.02 3.68
N ARG A 448 26.69 -39.71 2.66
CA ARG A 448 25.43 -40.50 2.73
C ARG A 448 24.13 -39.71 2.98
N ILE A 449 24.14 -38.38 2.95
CA ILE A 449 22.92 -37.55 2.96
C ILE A 449 22.14 -37.71 1.64
N ALA A 450 20.84 -38.00 1.72
CA ALA A 450 19.99 -38.34 0.57
C ALA A 450 19.70 -37.19 -0.43
N ARG A 451 19.99 -35.93 -0.06
CA ARG A 451 19.83 -34.73 -0.89
C ARG A 451 20.99 -33.75 -0.63
N PRO A 452 22.22 -34.08 -1.06
CA PRO A 452 23.41 -33.31 -0.72
C PRO A 452 23.38 -31.92 -1.37
N VAL A 453 24.13 -30.99 -0.80
CA VAL A 453 24.33 -29.65 -1.36
C VAL A 453 25.76 -29.55 -1.90
N TRP A 454 25.89 -29.23 -3.18
CA TRP A 454 27.17 -29.13 -3.87
C TRP A 454 27.47 -27.69 -4.24
N LYS A 455 28.74 -27.30 -4.10
CA LYS A 455 29.31 -26.10 -4.68
C LYS A 455 29.88 -26.45 -6.05
N LEU A 456 29.49 -25.69 -7.08
CA LEU A 456 29.89 -25.88 -8.47
C LEU A 456 30.68 -24.65 -8.92
N ARG A 457 31.90 -24.85 -9.43
CA ARG A 457 32.72 -23.77 -9.98
C ARG A 457 32.61 -23.73 -11.51
N LEU A 458 32.23 -22.58 -12.05
CA LEU A 458 31.99 -22.35 -13.48
C LEU A 458 33.05 -21.38 -14.03
N ALA A 459 33.94 -21.86 -14.90
CA ALA A 459 34.93 -21.03 -15.58
C ALA A 459 34.30 -20.13 -16.65
N PHE A 460 34.84 -18.92 -16.79
CA PHE A 460 34.59 -18.06 -17.95
C PHE A 460 35.50 -18.43 -19.11
N GLN A 461 35.33 -17.77 -20.26
CA GLN A 461 36.08 -18.11 -21.48
C GLN A 461 37.54 -17.66 -21.41
N LYS A 462 37.84 -16.56 -20.71
CA LYS A 462 39.19 -16.08 -20.42
C LYS A 462 39.38 -15.88 -18.91
N PRO A 463 40.58 -16.12 -18.35
CA PRO A 463 40.88 -15.81 -16.94
C PRO A 463 40.68 -14.33 -16.57
N SER A 464 40.81 -13.43 -17.56
CA SER A 464 40.57 -11.98 -17.43
C SER A 464 39.10 -11.59 -17.40
N ASP A 465 38.19 -12.46 -17.85
CA ASP A 465 36.77 -12.14 -17.91
C ASP A 465 36.19 -12.00 -16.50
N SER A 466 35.24 -11.08 -16.34
CA SER A 466 34.55 -10.88 -15.05
C SER A 466 33.06 -10.59 -15.22
N ILE A 467 32.35 -10.77 -14.10
CA ILE A 467 30.93 -10.51 -13.91
C ILE A 467 30.70 -9.97 -12.51
N ILE A 468 30.07 -8.80 -12.43
CA ILE A 468 29.60 -8.19 -11.19
C ILE A 468 28.13 -8.61 -10.98
N VAL A 469 27.83 -9.10 -9.78
CA VAL A 469 26.50 -9.60 -9.38
C VAL A 469 26.10 -8.86 -8.11
N ARG A 470 24.93 -8.21 -8.11
CA ARG A 470 24.45 -7.45 -6.94
C ARG A 470 23.38 -8.25 -6.17
N PRO A 471 23.26 -8.11 -4.84
CA PRO A 471 22.21 -8.77 -4.06
C PRO A 471 20.80 -8.53 -4.64
N GLY A 472 20.13 -9.62 -5.03
CA GLY A 472 18.86 -9.61 -5.74
C GLY A 472 18.94 -9.91 -7.25
N ASP A 473 20.16 -10.06 -7.78
CA ASP A 473 20.45 -10.58 -9.13
C ASP A 473 20.62 -12.11 -9.12
N HIS A 474 20.44 -12.74 -10.28
CA HIS A 474 20.63 -14.17 -10.52
C HIS A 474 21.22 -14.44 -11.91
N VAL A 475 21.72 -15.66 -12.13
CA VAL A 475 22.02 -16.21 -13.46
C VAL A 475 21.00 -17.28 -13.84
N GLU A 476 20.65 -17.34 -15.12
CA GLU A 476 19.82 -18.38 -15.72
C GLU A 476 20.76 -19.48 -16.26
N LEU A 477 20.80 -20.66 -15.63
CA LEU A 477 21.45 -21.85 -16.18
C LEU A 477 20.52 -22.52 -17.18
N MET A 478 21.03 -22.93 -18.33
CA MET A 478 20.33 -23.68 -19.37
C MET A 478 21.12 -24.92 -19.78
N PHE A 479 20.40 -26.01 -20.05
CA PHE A 479 20.90 -27.06 -20.92
C PHE A 479 19.80 -27.58 -21.84
N THR A 480 20.23 -28.09 -22.99
CA THR A 480 19.39 -28.82 -23.95
C THR A 480 19.57 -30.32 -23.67
N LYS A 481 18.48 -31.04 -23.34
CA LYS A 481 18.54 -32.49 -23.16
C LYS A 481 18.95 -33.21 -24.46
N PRO A 482 19.39 -34.49 -24.42
CA PRO A 482 19.45 -35.39 -25.59
C PRO A 482 18.09 -35.78 -26.19
N GLY A 483 17.05 -34.99 -25.94
CA GLY A 483 15.77 -34.96 -26.66
C GLY A 483 15.35 -33.51 -26.93
N GLY A 484 16.29 -32.58 -26.87
CA GLY A 484 16.16 -31.15 -27.12
C GLY A 484 15.37 -30.30 -26.12
N ARG A 485 14.74 -30.90 -25.10
CA ARG A 485 13.85 -30.18 -24.16
C ARG A 485 14.73 -29.28 -23.29
N THR A 486 14.70 -27.97 -23.57
CA THR A 486 15.54 -26.97 -22.88
C THR A 486 15.08 -26.83 -21.43
N VAL A 487 16.03 -26.71 -20.51
CA VAL A 487 15.74 -26.59 -19.08
C VAL A 487 16.47 -25.37 -18.55
N VAL A 488 15.77 -24.24 -18.47
CA VAL A 488 16.27 -22.99 -17.87
C VAL A 488 15.94 -22.96 -16.37
N ARG A 489 16.89 -22.60 -15.50
CA ARG A 489 16.68 -22.44 -14.05
C ARG A 489 17.53 -21.30 -13.47
N GLU A 490 16.93 -20.50 -12.61
CA GLU A 490 17.58 -19.39 -11.89
C GLU A 490 18.46 -19.92 -10.75
N TYR A 491 19.69 -19.40 -10.63
CA TYR A 491 20.62 -19.64 -9.54
C TYR A 491 21.34 -18.35 -9.15
N THR A 492 21.71 -18.21 -7.87
CA THR A 492 22.44 -17.03 -7.37
C THR A 492 23.93 -17.37 -7.23
N PRO A 493 24.85 -16.63 -7.87
CA PRO A 493 26.28 -16.67 -7.55
C PRO A 493 26.55 -16.23 -6.12
N ILE A 494 27.51 -16.86 -5.43
CA ILE A 494 27.77 -16.57 -4.00
C ILE A 494 28.68 -15.37 -3.77
N ASN A 495 29.43 -14.92 -4.78
CA ASN A 495 30.30 -13.75 -4.72
C ASN A 495 29.73 -12.62 -5.60
N SER A 496 29.96 -11.37 -5.19
CA SER A 496 29.54 -10.17 -5.92
C SER A 496 30.50 -9.77 -7.04
N VAL A 497 31.80 -10.05 -6.89
CA VAL A 497 32.80 -9.90 -7.95
C VAL A 497 33.37 -11.28 -8.26
N ASN A 498 33.22 -11.70 -9.51
CA ASN A 498 33.66 -13.01 -10.01
C ASN A 498 34.60 -12.76 -11.20
N THR A 499 35.81 -13.31 -11.17
CA THR A 499 36.84 -13.12 -12.20
C THR A 499 37.46 -14.46 -12.54
N GLY A 500 37.55 -14.80 -13.83
CA GLY A 500 37.96 -16.11 -14.35
C GLY A 500 36.97 -17.27 -14.07
N TYR A 501 36.23 -17.22 -12.96
CA TYR A 501 35.17 -18.16 -12.61
C TYR A 501 34.10 -17.52 -11.69
N MET A 502 32.94 -18.17 -11.58
CA MET A 502 31.96 -17.96 -10.49
C MET A 502 31.63 -19.28 -9.76
N ASP A 503 31.25 -19.17 -8.50
CA ASP A 503 30.80 -20.31 -7.68
C ASP A 503 29.27 -20.27 -7.46
N LEU A 504 28.60 -21.41 -7.63
CA LEU A 504 27.17 -21.61 -7.35
C LEU A 504 26.97 -22.67 -6.26
N ILE A 505 25.99 -22.48 -5.37
CA ILE A 505 25.58 -23.53 -4.39
C ILE A 505 24.22 -24.11 -4.80
N VAL A 506 24.19 -25.42 -5.02
CA VAL A 506 23.06 -26.17 -5.59
C VAL A 506 22.68 -27.34 -4.68
N LYS A 507 21.42 -27.38 -4.22
CA LYS A 507 20.88 -28.55 -3.51
C LYS A 507 20.44 -29.61 -4.52
N MET A 508 21.04 -30.80 -4.44
CA MET A 508 20.82 -31.89 -5.39
C MET A 508 19.52 -32.62 -5.03
N ILE A 509 18.45 -32.27 -5.73
CA ILE A 509 17.07 -32.76 -5.50
C ILE A 509 16.57 -33.71 -6.61
N SER A 510 17.49 -34.32 -7.36
CA SER A 510 17.23 -35.25 -8.48
C SER A 510 16.34 -34.71 -9.62
N GLY A 511 16.10 -33.39 -9.67
CA GLY A 511 15.37 -32.73 -10.75
C GLY A 511 16.22 -32.57 -12.02
N PRO A 512 15.61 -32.28 -13.19
CA PRO A 512 16.31 -32.33 -14.48
C PRO A 512 17.61 -31.52 -14.58
N MET A 513 17.65 -30.31 -14.01
CA MET A 513 18.86 -29.49 -13.96
C MET A 513 19.93 -30.10 -13.03
N THR A 514 19.57 -30.45 -11.79
CA THR A 514 20.53 -31.02 -10.84
C THR A 514 21.10 -32.35 -11.33
N SER A 515 20.29 -33.19 -11.98
CA SER A 515 20.72 -34.47 -12.55
C SER A 515 21.62 -34.32 -13.78
N HIS A 516 21.54 -33.20 -14.50
CA HIS A 516 22.47 -32.85 -15.58
C HIS A 516 23.78 -32.27 -15.02
N LEU A 517 23.71 -31.35 -14.05
CA LEU A 517 24.87 -30.75 -13.37
C LEU A 517 25.76 -31.77 -12.65
N LEU A 518 25.24 -32.96 -12.31
CA LEU A 518 26.06 -34.10 -11.84
C LEU A 518 27.04 -34.64 -12.91
N LYS A 519 26.74 -34.48 -14.21
CA LYS A 519 27.37 -35.25 -15.30
C LYS A 519 28.00 -34.42 -16.43
N CYS A 520 27.52 -33.21 -16.69
CA CYS A 520 27.98 -32.42 -17.84
C CYS A 520 29.37 -31.80 -17.64
N ALA A 521 30.19 -31.71 -18.69
CA ALA A 521 31.45 -30.95 -18.62
C ALA A 521 31.19 -29.43 -18.62
N THR A 522 30.16 -28.98 -19.35
CA THR A 522 29.77 -27.58 -19.52
C THR A 522 28.31 -27.34 -19.18
N ILE A 523 27.93 -26.08 -19.00
CA ILE A 523 26.55 -25.61 -18.82
C ILE A 523 26.38 -24.26 -19.51
N ALA A 524 25.26 -24.02 -20.19
CA ALA A 524 24.99 -22.71 -20.77
C ALA A 524 24.47 -21.75 -19.68
N VAL A 525 24.94 -20.51 -19.68
CA VAL A 525 24.62 -19.50 -18.66
C VAL A 525 24.29 -18.17 -19.29
N LYS A 526 23.23 -17.52 -18.79
CA LYS A 526 22.79 -16.19 -19.14
C LYS A 526 22.67 -15.33 -17.88
N GLY A 527 23.06 -14.06 -17.96
CA GLY A 527 22.95 -13.13 -16.85
C GLY A 527 24.20 -12.27 -16.61
N PRO A 528 24.24 -11.55 -15.47
CA PRO A 528 23.26 -11.56 -14.41
C PRO A 528 21.97 -10.86 -14.86
N ARG A 529 20.87 -11.10 -14.15
CA ARG A 529 19.59 -10.43 -14.36
C ARG A 529 18.99 -10.12 -12.99
N ARG A 530 18.49 -8.90 -12.79
CA ARG A 530 17.82 -8.52 -11.52
C ARG A 530 16.50 -9.23 -11.35
N ARG A 531 16.05 -9.43 -10.11
CA ARG A 531 14.67 -9.85 -9.81
C ARG A 531 14.00 -8.98 -8.74
N VAL A 532 14.78 -8.53 -7.77
CA VAL A 532 14.41 -7.55 -6.73
C VAL A 532 15.65 -6.71 -6.46
N MET A 533 15.49 -5.45 -6.06
CA MET A 533 16.60 -4.61 -5.58
C MET A 533 16.72 -4.81 -4.06
N CYS A 534 17.81 -5.42 -3.58
CA CYS A 534 18.01 -5.76 -2.17
C CYS A 534 19.07 -4.89 -1.44
N LEU A 535 19.69 -3.95 -2.16
CA LEU A 535 20.65 -2.99 -1.63
C LEU A 535 19.95 -1.76 -1.02
N ASN A 536 20.70 -0.94 -0.30
CA ASN A 536 20.25 0.29 0.32
C ASN A 536 20.23 1.46 -0.69
N PRO A 537 19.06 1.95 -1.14
CA PRO A 537 18.98 3.07 -2.08
C PRO A 537 19.34 4.43 -1.48
N ARG A 538 19.79 4.47 -0.21
CA ARG A 538 20.26 5.68 0.50
C ARG A 538 21.76 5.64 0.83
N SER A 539 22.50 4.68 0.28
CA SER A 539 23.95 4.55 0.46
C SER A 539 24.64 4.61 -0.90
N MET A 540 25.68 5.44 -1.00
CA MET A 540 26.51 5.57 -2.21
C MET A 540 27.11 4.23 -2.65
N THR A 541 27.40 3.32 -1.70
CA THR A 541 27.95 1.99 -1.98
C THR A 541 26.88 0.88 -1.99
N GLY A 542 25.59 1.24 -1.93
CA GLY A 542 24.48 0.28 -1.80
C GLY A 542 24.44 -0.48 -0.47
N CYS A 543 25.43 -0.35 0.41
CA CYS A 543 25.48 -1.11 1.66
C CYS A 543 24.46 -0.63 2.71
N TRP A 544 23.91 -1.59 3.44
CA TRP A 544 23.22 -1.39 4.71
C TRP A 544 24.23 -1.41 5.87
N ASN A 545 23.99 -0.62 6.92
CA ASN A 545 24.84 -0.63 8.11
C ASN A 545 24.63 -1.89 8.98
N LYS A 546 23.43 -2.48 8.92
CA LYS A 546 23.07 -3.74 9.60
C LYS A 546 22.22 -4.63 8.67
N VAL A 547 22.48 -5.93 8.62
CA VAL A 547 21.70 -6.91 7.83
C VAL A 547 21.43 -8.18 8.64
N GLY A 548 20.15 -8.41 8.97
CA GLY A 548 19.69 -9.70 9.52
C GLY A 548 19.17 -10.61 8.41
N MET A 549 19.69 -11.85 8.34
CA MET A 549 19.41 -12.83 7.29
C MET A 549 18.85 -14.11 7.92
N ILE A 550 17.79 -14.67 7.33
CA ILE A 550 17.19 -15.95 7.75
C ILE A 550 17.13 -16.88 6.54
N ALA A 551 17.78 -18.04 6.63
CA ALA A 551 18.03 -18.92 5.50
C ALA A 551 17.56 -20.36 5.76
N GLY A 552 16.50 -20.81 5.07
CA GLY A 552 16.09 -22.22 5.09
C GLY A 552 16.93 -23.08 4.15
N GLY A 553 17.82 -23.92 4.67
CA GLY A 553 18.68 -24.80 3.87
C GLY A 553 19.47 -24.04 2.79
N SER A 554 19.24 -24.37 1.51
CA SER A 554 19.88 -23.71 0.35
C SER A 554 19.38 -22.29 0.06
N GLY A 555 18.47 -21.75 0.87
CA GLY A 555 18.19 -20.31 0.92
C GLY A 555 19.37 -19.47 1.42
N VAL A 556 20.47 -20.09 1.86
CA VAL A 556 21.72 -19.42 2.25
C VAL A 556 22.49 -18.81 1.07
N THR A 557 22.31 -19.34 -0.16
CA THR A 557 23.05 -18.89 -1.35
C THR A 557 22.94 -17.37 -1.61
N PRO A 558 21.75 -16.73 -1.64
CA PRO A 558 21.64 -15.27 -1.75
C PRO A 558 22.12 -14.51 -0.50
N MET A 559 22.21 -15.16 0.66
CA MET A 559 22.75 -14.53 1.88
C MET A 559 24.27 -14.45 1.83
N LEU A 560 24.95 -15.44 1.23
CA LEU A 560 26.39 -15.36 0.97
C LEU A 560 26.73 -14.21 0.01
N LEU A 561 25.94 -14.02 -1.05
CA LEU A 561 26.06 -12.87 -1.95
C LEU A 561 25.84 -11.54 -1.23
N MET A 562 24.88 -11.48 -0.31
CA MET A 562 24.63 -10.32 0.54
C MET A 562 25.84 -10.01 1.43
N ILE A 563 26.41 -11.04 2.08
CA ILE A 563 27.59 -10.94 2.93
C ILE A 563 28.80 -10.46 2.13
N ASP A 564 29.17 -11.16 1.05
CA ASP A 564 30.33 -10.83 0.21
C ASP A 564 30.25 -9.39 -0.34
N TYR A 565 29.07 -8.97 -0.83
CA TYR A 565 28.87 -7.60 -1.30
C TYR A 565 29.13 -6.58 -0.19
N HIS A 566 28.63 -6.80 1.03
CA HIS A 566 28.81 -5.87 2.13
C HIS A 566 30.25 -5.89 2.68
N LEU A 567 30.89 -7.05 2.78
CA LEU A 567 32.29 -7.17 3.22
C LEU A 567 33.28 -6.53 2.24
N ARG A 568 32.93 -6.41 0.96
CA ARG A 568 33.70 -5.64 -0.05
C ARG A 568 33.40 -4.14 -0.03
N ASN A 569 32.12 -3.77 -0.11
CA ASN A 569 31.69 -2.40 -0.43
C ASN A 569 31.26 -1.56 0.79
N ALA A 570 31.25 -2.10 2.01
CA ALA A 570 31.06 -1.28 3.20
C ALA A 570 32.27 -0.34 3.42
N PRO A 571 32.06 0.86 3.98
CA PRO A 571 33.15 1.72 4.46
C PRO A 571 34.08 0.98 5.41
N ARG A 572 35.34 1.43 5.51
CA ARG A 572 36.33 0.82 6.41
C ARG A 572 36.42 1.55 7.74
N THR A 573 36.57 0.79 8.82
CA THR A 573 36.97 1.33 10.13
C THR A 573 38.42 1.82 10.09
N PRO A 574 38.89 2.59 11.10
CA PRO A 574 40.32 2.90 11.26
C PRO A 574 41.23 1.67 11.40
N SER A 575 40.69 0.49 11.77
CA SER A 575 41.41 -0.79 11.79
C SER A 575 41.45 -1.51 10.43
N GLY A 576 40.78 -0.98 9.40
CA GLY A 576 40.70 -1.55 8.06
C GLY A 576 39.59 -2.60 7.86
N ASP A 577 38.75 -2.82 8.86
CA ASP A 577 37.67 -3.81 8.84
C ASP A 577 36.38 -3.23 8.23
N ALA A 578 35.45 -4.08 7.82
CA ALA A 578 34.20 -3.63 7.20
C ALA A 578 33.24 -3.05 8.25
N ALA A 579 32.82 -1.80 8.08
CA ALA A 579 31.90 -1.10 8.99
C ALA A 579 30.43 -1.51 8.76
N VAL A 580 30.14 -2.79 8.97
CA VAL A 580 28.81 -3.41 8.81
C VAL A 580 28.56 -4.48 9.86
N GLU A 581 27.32 -4.63 10.30
CA GLU A 581 26.89 -5.70 11.21
C GLU A 581 25.98 -6.69 10.46
N LEU A 582 26.46 -7.90 10.23
CA LEU A 582 25.78 -8.97 9.52
C LEU A 582 25.40 -10.07 10.52
N SER A 583 24.23 -10.69 10.34
CA SER A 583 23.79 -11.79 11.21
C SER A 583 23.00 -12.83 10.41
N LEU A 584 23.38 -14.10 10.48
CA LEU A 584 22.84 -15.18 9.65
C LEU A 584 22.25 -16.34 10.48
N LEU A 585 20.92 -16.38 10.59
CA LEU A 585 20.20 -17.53 11.12
C LEU A 585 19.92 -18.56 10.01
N GLN A 586 20.75 -19.60 9.90
CA GLN A 586 20.48 -20.71 9.00
C GLN A 586 19.66 -21.82 9.69
N VAL A 587 18.54 -22.20 9.08
CA VAL A 587 17.55 -23.14 9.62
C VAL A 587 17.55 -24.44 8.80
N PHE A 588 17.51 -25.56 9.50
CA PHE A 588 17.52 -26.92 8.96
C PHE A 588 16.37 -27.74 9.56
N HIS A 589 15.92 -28.80 8.87
CA HIS A 589 14.86 -29.67 9.43
C HIS A 589 15.40 -30.61 10.50
N LYS A 590 16.57 -31.23 10.28
CA LYS A 590 17.28 -32.03 11.29
C LYS A 590 18.77 -31.71 11.31
N GLU A 591 19.44 -32.12 12.37
CA GLU A 591 20.85 -31.82 12.60
C GLU A 591 21.79 -32.34 11.50
N TYR A 592 21.46 -33.48 10.88
CA TYR A 592 22.22 -34.05 9.76
C TYR A 592 21.93 -33.36 8.41
N ASP A 593 20.94 -32.46 8.30
CA ASP A 593 20.72 -31.67 7.08
C ASP A 593 21.69 -30.48 6.97
N ARG A 594 22.50 -30.23 8.01
CA ARG A 594 23.53 -29.19 8.04
C ARG A 594 24.56 -29.41 6.92
N PHE A 595 24.92 -28.34 6.23
CA PHE A 595 25.93 -28.34 5.17
C PHE A 595 26.68 -27.01 5.18
N GLY A 596 27.89 -26.99 4.59
CA GLY A 596 28.64 -25.75 4.36
C GLY A 596 29.26 -25.12 5.61
N ILE A 597 29.33 -25.83 6.74
CA ILE A 597 29.90 -25.30 8.00
C ILE A 597 31.33 -24.79 7.77
N ALA A 598 32.19 -25.54 7.10
CA ALA A 598 33.56 -25.10 6.81
C ALA A 598 33.63 -23.83 5.93
N LEU A 599 32.66 -23.64 5.02
CA LEU A 599 32.53 -22.44 4.19
C LEU A 599 32.04 -21.24 5.01
N LEU A 600 31.02 -21.44 5.86
CA LEU A 600 30.50 -20.39 6.74
C LEU A 600 31.57 -19.93 7.74
N ASN A 601 32.27 -20.86 8.39
CA ASN A 601 33.39 -20.57 9.29
C ASN A 601 34.57 -19.89 8.55
N ALA A 602 34.72 -20.06 7.23
CA ALA A 602 35.70 -19.31 6.44
C ALA A 602 35.23 -17.86 6.21
N VAL A 603 33.98 -17.68 5.79
CA VAL A 603 33.36 -16.35 5.57
C VAL A 603 33.27 -15.54 6.86
N GLU A 604 33.00 -16.17 8.00
CA GLU A 604 32.99 -15.54 9.34
C GLU A 604 34.39 -15.02 9.73
N ARG A 605 35.44 -15.79 9.45
CA ARG A 605 36.84 -15.37 9.67
C ARG A 605 37.27 -14.25 8.72
N GLU A 606 36.84 -14.31 7.45
CA GLU A 606 37.05 -13.23 6.48
C GLU A 606 36.29 -11.95 6.88
N ALA A 607 35.11 -12.08 7.49
CA ALA A 607 34.33 -10.98 8.03
C ALA A 607 34.95 -10.32 9.29
N ARG A 608 35.93 -10.96 9.94
CA ARG A 608 36.62 -10.42 11.13
C ARG A 608 35.69 -9.94 12.25
N GLY A 609 34.60 -10.67 12.49
CA GLY A 609 33.60 -10.33 13.50
C GLY A 609 32.48 -9.37 13.04
N ALA A 610 32.50 -8.93 11.78
CA ALA A 610 31.38 -8.24 11.15
C ALA A 610 30.18 -9.19 10.85
N LEU A 611 30.41 -10.51 10.83
CA LEU A 611 29.37 -11.55 10.69
C LEU A 611 29.18 -12.29 12.02
N ARG A 612 27.93 -12.72 12.27
CA ARG A 612 27.45 -13.51 13.42
C ARG A 612 26.31 -14.44 13.01
#